data_AF-A0A920HZH6-F1
#
_entry.id   AF-A0A920HZH6-F1
#
_cell.length_a   1.000
_cell.length_b   1.000
_cell.length_c   1.000
_cell.angle_alpha   90.00
_cell.angle_beta   90.00
_cell.angle_gamma   90.00
#
_symmetry.space_group_name_H-M   'P 1'
#
loop_
_entity.id
_entity.type
_entity.pdbx_description
1 polymer ?
#
loop_
_entity_poly.entity_id
_entity_poly.type
_entity_poly.pdbx_seq_one_letter_code
_entity_poly.pdbx_strand_id
1 'polypeptide(L)' 'MIPVEGHNNLYRDEKTGAILSTTQMDIQIICHKKKNSDKQSELDTMKREIEELKLMLNGLLQR' A
#
# COMPACT_ATOMS: atom_id res chain seq x y z
N MET A 1 -7.19 7.52 23.53
CA MET A 1 -7.19 6.06 23.24
C MET A 1 -7.30 5.35 24.57
N ILE A 2 -8.26 4.44 24.69
CA ILE A 2 -8.56 3.74 25.96
C ILE A 2 -7.93 2.35 25.91
N PRO A 3 -7.06 1.95 26.85
CA PRO A 3 -6.48 0.61 26.85
C PRO A 3 -7.57 -0.46 27.00
N VAL A 4 -7.42 -1.58 26.31
CA VAL A 4 -8.35 -2.72 26.41
C VAL A 4 -7.92 -3.60 27.59
N GLU A 5 -8.85 -3.88 28.50
CA GLU A 5 -8.56 -4.72 29.67
C GLU A 5 -8.03 -6.11 29.26
N GLY A 6 -7.00 -6.58 29.97
CA GLY A 6 -6.32 -7.84 29.69
C GLY A 6 -5.38 -7.84 28.48
N HIS A 7 -5.25 -6.73 27.75
CA HIS A 7 -4.47 -6.66 26.50
C HIS A 7 -3.56 -5.44 26.44
N ASN A 8 -2.26 -5.64 26.71
CA ASN A 8 -1.27 -4.55 26.78
C ASN A 8 -1.03 -3.78 25.47
N ASN A 9 -1.35 -4.39 24.32
CA ASN A 9 -1.07 -3.84 22.99
C ASN A 9 -2.34 -3.44 22.23
N LEU A 10 -3.52 -3.47 22.86
CA LEU A 10 -4.78 -3.14 22.23
C LEU A 10 -5.38 -1.88 22.86
N TYR A 11 -5.82 -0.97 22.00
CA TYR A 11 -6.38 0.31 22.40
C TYR A 11 -7.67 0.58 21.64
N ARG A 12 -8.69 1.07 22.34
CA ARG A 12 -9.92 1.55 21.73
C ARG A 12 -9.77 3.01 21.32
N ASP A 13 -10.02 3.28 20.05
CA ASP A 13 -10.15 4.64 19.53
C ASP A 13 -11.39 5.32 20.11
N GLU A 14 -11.25 6.55 20.58
CA GLU A 14 -12.31 7.27 21.30
C GLU A 14 -13.40 7.80 20.37
N LYS A 15 -13.07 8.06 19.10
CA LYS A 15 -14.02 8.63 18.14
C LYS A 15 -14.87 7.55 17.47
N THR A 16 -14.25 6.43 17.12
CA THR A 16 -14.86 5.36 16.31
C THR A 16 -15.19 4.11 17.12
N GLY A 17 -14.60 3.94 18.31
CA GLY A 17 -14.72 2.73 19.11
C GLY A 17 -13.94 1.54 18.54
N ALA A 18 -13.16 1.71 17.48
CA ALA A 18 -12.36 0.64 16.87
C ALA A 18 -11.24 0.18 17.81
N ILE A 19 -10.97 -1.13 17.84
CA ILE A 19 -9.82 -1.69 18.58
C ILE A 19 -8.61 -1.69 17.64
N LEU A 20 -7.55 -1.04 18.09
CA LEU A 20 -6.31 -0.84 17.35
C LEU A 20 -5.20 -1.59 18.05
N SER A 21 -4.44 -2.36 17.27
CA SER A 21 -3.22 -2.99 17.74
C SER A 21 -2.04 -2.03 17.57
N THR A 22 -1.24 -1.90 18.62
CA THR A 22 -0.03 -1.07 18.64
C THR A 22 1.24 -1.92 18.69
N THR A 23 1.15 -3.22 18.37
CA THR A 23 2.36 -4.05 18.34
C THR A 23 3.30 -3.56 17.24
N GLN A 24 4.60 -3.61 17.52
CA GLN A 24 5.62 -3.27 16.53
C GLN A 24 5.50 -4.15 15.27
N MET A 25 5.11 -5.42 15.42
CA MET A 25 4.90 -6.34 14.31
C MET A 25 3.77 -5.87 13.38
N ASP A 26 2.62 -5.46 13.93
CA ASP A 26 1.49 -5.00 13.13
C ASP A 26 1.81 -3.71 12.37
N ILE A 27 2.52 -2.79 13.03
CA ILE A 27 3.02 -1.56 12.39
C ILE A 27 3.96 -1.90 11.24
N GLN A 28 4.91 -2.81 11.44
CA GLN A 28 5.83 -3.26 10.40
C GLN A 28 5.09 -3.88 9.22
N ILE A 29 4.09 -4.73 9.45
CA ILE A 29 3.29 -5.34 8.39
C ILE A 29 2.58 -4.27 7.55
N ILE A 30 1.99 -3.26 8.18
CA ILE A 30 1.31 -2.15 7.49
C ILE A 30 2.32 -1.36 6.63
N CYS A 31 3.49 -1.03 7.19
CA CYS A 31 4.55 -0.34 6.45
C CYS A 31 5.03 -1.16 5.24
N HIS A 32 5.23 -2.47 5.39
CA HIS A 32 5.63 -3.35 4.30
C HIS A 32 4.55 -3.46 3.23
N LYS A 33 3.27 -3.57 3.61
CA LYS A 33 2.14 -3.57 2.67
C LYS A 33 2.10 -2.28 1.85
N LYS A 34 2.25 -1.12 2.50
CA LYS A 34 2.32 0.17 1.81
C LYS A 34 3.47 0.22 0.82
N LYS A 35 4.69 -0.13 1.26
CA LYS A 35 5.87 -0.17 0.39
C LYS A 35 5.69 -1.10 -0.82
N ASN A 36 5.05 -2.24 -0.64
CA ASN A 36 4.76 -3.16 -1.74
C ASN A 36 3.70 -2.60 -2.70
N SER A 37 2.68 -1.91 -2.18
CA SER A 37 1.68 -1.21 -2.99
C SER A 37 2.31 -0.10 -3.83
N ASP A 38 3.20 0.69 -3.23
CA ASP A 38 3.90 1.78 -3.93
C ASP A 38 4.76 1.21 -5.08
N LYS A 39 5.54 0.15 -4.81
CA LYS A 39 6.31 -0.57 -5.83
C LYS A 39 5.43 -1.14 -6.95
N GLN A 40 4.27 -1.70 -6.61
CA GLN A 40 3.34 -2.23 -7.60
C GLN A 40 2.83 -1.11 -8.52
N SER A 41 2.47 0.05 -7.95
CA SER A 41 2.04 1.23 -8.71
C SER A 41 3.13 1.76 -9.64
N GLU A 42 4.39 1.77 -9.20
CA GLU A 42 5.54 2.12 -10.04
C GLU A 42 5.69 1.15 -11.22
N LEU A 43 5.63 -0.17 -10.96
CA LEU A 43 5.70 -1.20 -12.01
C LEU A 43 4.57 -1.06 -13.03
N ASP A 44 3.35 -0.80 -12.59
CA ASP A 44 2.20 -0.65 -13.49
C ASP A 44 2.25 0.65 -14.30
N THR A 45 2.93 1.67 -13.78
CA THR A 45 3.22 2.90 -14.53
C THR A 45 4.26 2.63 -15.62
N MET A 46 5.39 1.99 -15.27
CA MET A 46 6.41 1.62 -16.26
C MET A 46 5.87 0.68 -17.35
N LYS A 47 5.00 -0.28 -17.00
CA LYS A 47 4.34 -1.14 -18.00
C LYS A 47 3.50 -0.34 -18.99
N ARG A 48 2.75 0.66 -18.52
CA ARG A 48 1.93 1.53 -19.38
C ARG A 48 2.81 2.35 -20.31
N GLU A 49 3.89 2.94 -19.79
CA GLU A 49 4.86 3.68 -20.61
C GLU A 49 5.51 2.80 -21.68
N ILE A 50 5.91 1.58 -21.33
CA ILE A 50 6.46 0.62 -22.30
C ILE A 50 5.44 0.28 -23.39
N GLU A 51 4.16 0.10 -23.02
CA GLU A 51 3.12 -0.21 -23.99
C GLU A 51 2.86 0.98 -24.93
N GLU A 52 2.86 2.20 -24.41
CA GLU A 52 2.77 3.42 -25.21
C GLU A 52 3.95 3.54 -26.19
N LEU A 53 5.18 3.29 -25.72
CA LEU A 53 6.37 3.30 -26.58
C LEU A 53 6.28 2.28 -27.71
N LYS A 54 5.76 1.08 -27.45
CA LYS A 54 5.54 0.07 -28.49
C LYS A 54 4.52 0.52 -29.52
N LEU A 55 3.42 1.13 -29.08
CA LEU A 55 2.39 1.66 -29.99
C LEU A 55 2.95 2.77 -30.87
N MET A 56 3.73 3.69 -30.29
CA MET A 56 4.43 4.73 -31.05
C MET A 56 5.38 4.15 -32.08
N LEU A 57 6.20 3.15 -31.69
CA LEU A 57 7.13 2.47 -32.59
C LEU A 57 6.40 1.77 -33.74
N ASN A 58 5.33 1.04 -33.45
CA ASN A 58 4.51 0.39 -34.47
C ASN A 58 3.87 1.41 -35.44
N GLY A 59 3.43 2.56 -34.92
CA GLY A 59 2.91 3.65 -35.75
C GLY A 59 3.95 4.26 -36.69
N LEU A 60 5.23 4.27 -36.30
CA LEU A 60 6.33 4.71 -37.16
C LEU A 60 6.67 3.69 -38.25
N LEU A 61 6.59 2.38 -37.94
CA LEU A 61 6.90 1.30 -38.88
C LEU A 61 5.80 1.05 -39.92
N GLN A 62 4.57 1.49 -39.65
CA GLN A 62 3.42 1.36 -40.55
C GLN A 62 3.23 2.58 -41.48
N ARG A 63 4.20 3.51 -41.50
CA ARG A 63 4.33 4.58 -42.49
C ARG A 63 5.31 4.18 -43.58
#